data_AF-A0A7C6B324-F1
#
_entry.id   AF-A0A7C6B324-F1
#
_cell.length_a   1.000
_cell.length_b   1.000
_cell.length_c   1.000
_cell.angle_alpha   90.00
_cell.angle_beta   90.00
_cell.angle_gamma   90.00
#
_symmetry.space_group_name_H-M   'P 1'
#
loop_
_entity.id
_entity.type
_entity.pdbx_description
1 polymer ?
#
loop_
_entity_poly.entity_id
_entity_poly.type
_entity_poly.pdbx_seq_one_letter_code
_entity_poly.pdbx_strand_id
1 'polypeptide(L)' 'MSPTPGLMHGRLGLAASRIPHADRHGLLWLEYGRLSVEDGTLRFVAAK' A
#
# COMPACT_ATOMS: atom_id res chain seq x y z
N MET A 1 -1.09 14.88 15.93
CA MET A 1 -0.30 13.68 16.26
C MET A 1 -1.29 12.54 16.46
N SER A 2 -1.48 11.65 15.48
CA SER A 2 -2.49 10.58 15.56
C SER A 2 -2.06 9.46 16.51
N PRO A 3 -2.94 8.93 17.39
CA PRO A 3 -2.55 8.16 18.58
C PRO A 3 -2.66 6.64 18.41
N THR A 4 -2.37 6.08 17.23
CA THR A 4 -2.43 4.62 17.02
C THR A 4 -1.03 4.01 17.16
N PRO A 5 -0.73 3.28 18.26
CA PRO A 5 0.58 2.68 18.44
C PRO A 5 0.73 1.54 17.41
N GLY A 6 1.58 1.75 16.41
CA GLY A 6 1.92 0.76 15.38
C GLY A 6 1.74 1.23 13.94
N LEU A 7 0.98 2.31 13.69
CA LEU A 7 0.80 2.84 12.35
C LEU A 7 1.87 3.91 12.05
N MET A 8 3.01 3.47 11.53
CA MET A 8 4.06 4.37 11.06
C MET A 8 3.54 5.20 9.88
N HIS A 9 3.74 6.52 9.92
CA HIS A 9 3.41 7.41 8.79
C HIS A 9 4.14 6.92 7.53
N GLY A 10 3.42 6.82 6.41
CA GLY A 10 3.97 6.33 5.13
C GLY A 10 3.87 4.81 4.90
N ARG A 11 3.34 4.03 5.84
CA ARG A 11 2.96 2.63 5.58
C ARG A 11 1.53 2.57 5.05
N LEU A 12 1.27 1.66 4.12
CA LEU A 12 -0.01 1.47 3.41
C LEU A 12 -1.22 1.06 4.29
N GLY A 13 -1.11 1.12 5.61
CA GLY A 13 -2.18 0.67 6.50
C GLY A 13 -2.54 -0.80 6.35
N LEU A 14 -1.72 -1.62 5.65
CA LEU A 14 -2.00 -3.05 5.44
C LEU A 14 -2.11 -3.83 6.76
N ALA A 15 -1.42 -3.36 7.80
CA ALA A 15 -1.55 -3.92 9.16
C ALA A 15 -2.95 -3.69 9.78
N ALA A 16 -3.67 -2.66 9.33
CA ALA A 16 -5.07 -2.37 9.70
C ALA A 16 -6.08 -2.88 8.64
N SER A 17 -5.61 -3.42 7.51
CA SER A 17 -6.48 -3.99 6.49
C SER A 17 -7.14 -5.25 7.04
N ARG A 18 -8.47 -5.22 7.14
CA ARG A 18 -9.29 -6.32 7.66
C ARG A 18 -9.69 -7.33 6.58
N ILE A 19 -9.07 -7.27 5.40
CA ILE A 19 -9.38 -8.16 4.28
C ILE A 19 -8.71 -9.53 4.54
N PRO A 20 -9.49 -10.62 4.69
CA PRO A 20 -8.96 -11.97 4.86
C PRO A 20 -7.99 -12.31 3.72
N HIS A 21 -6.91 -13.03 4.04
CA HIS A 21 -5.88 -13.35 3.04
C HIS A 21 -6.47 -14.10 1.81
N ALA A 22 -7.50 -14.91 2.01
CA ALA A 22 -8.20 -15.63 0.95
C ALA A 22 -8.94 -14.69 -0.03
N ASP A 23 -9.41 -13.53 0.46
CA ASP A 23 -10.16 -12.54 -0.31
C ASP A 23 -9.24 -11.48 -0.95
N ARG A 24 -7.92 -11.59 -0.74
CA ARG A 24 -6.91 -10.77 -1.42
C ARG A 24 -6.75 -11.25 -2.87
N HIS A 25 -7.79 -11.10 -3.67
CA HIS A 25 -7.71 -11.28 -5.10
C HIS A 25 -7.00 -10.07 -5.72
N GLY A 26 -5.87 -10.33 -6.38
CA GLY A 26 -5.09 -9.27 -7.03
C GLY A 26 -3.59 -9.50 -6.90
N LEU A 27 -3.06 -10.46 -7.67
CA LEU A 27 -1.64 -10.46 -7.99
C LEU A 27 -1.43 -9.41 -9.09
N LEU A 28 -0.73 -8.33 -8.76
CA LEU A 28 -0.37 -7.31 -9.74
C LEU A 28 1.14 -7.37 -9.96
N TRP A 29 1.54 -7.67 -11.20
CA TRP A 29 2.94 -7.64 -11.62
C TRP A 29 3.25 -6.25 -12.18
N LEU A 30 4.17 -5.53 -11.53
CA LEU A 30 4.58 -4.18 -11.90
C LEU A 30 6.07 -4.21 -12.25
N GLU A 31 6.40 -3.80 -13.47
CA GLU A 31 7.79 -3.69 -13.93
C GLU A 31 8.04 -2.32 -14.55
N TYR A 32 9.32 -1.94 -14.59
CA TYR A 32 9.79 -0.72 -15.24
C TYR A 32 8.98 0.52 -14.85
N GLY A 33 8.93 0.84 -13.55
CA GLY A 33 8.24 2.03 -13.06
C GLY A 33 8.56 2.34 -11.60
N ARG A 34 8.09 3.50 -11.13
CA ARG A 34 8.25 3.93 -9.75
C ARG A 34 7.00 3.58 -8.96
N LEU A 35 7.16 2.80 -7.89
CA LEU A 35 6.13 2.55 -6.89
C LEU A 35 6.39 3.41 -5.65
N SER A 36 5.44 4.24 -5.25
CA SER A 36 5.54 5.13 -4.09
C SER A 36 4.25 5.16 -3.27
N VAL A 37 4.33 5.68 -2.05
CA VAL A 37 3.16 5.94 -1.19
C VAL A 37 2.81 7.42 -1.28
N GLU A 38 1.57 7.73 -1.61
CA GLU A 38 1.02 9.10 -1.68
C GLU A 38 -0.38 9.08 -1.06
N ASP A 39 -0.64 9.99 -0.11
CA ASP A 39 -1.90 10.08 0.64
C ASP A 39 -2.43 8.74 1.17
N GLY A 40 -1.52 7.88 1.62
CA GLY A 40 -1.85 6.56 2.18
C GLY A 40 -2.16 5.47 1.14
N THR A 41 -1.98 5.76 -0.15
CA THR A 41 -2.26 4.83 -1.26
C THR A 41 -0.97 4.48 -2.02
N LEU A 42 -0.93 3.30 -2.66
CA LEU A 42 0.12 2.95 -3.63
C LEU A 42 -0.10 3.72 -4.94
N ARG A 43 0.89 4.52 -5.34
CA ARG A 43 0.96 5.12 -6.67
C ARG A 43 2.06 4.43 -7.47
N PHE A 44 1.69 3.86 -8.62
CA PHE A 44 2.63 3.35 -9.60
C PHE A 44 2.69 4.27 -10.81
N VAL A 45 3.90 4.59 -11.27
CA VAL A 45 4.15 5.36 -12.50
C VAL A 45 5.05 4.53 -13.40
N ALA A 46 4.52 4.04 -14.52
CA ALA A 46 5.29 3.30 -15.53
C ALA A 46 6.34 4.22 -16.18
N ALA A 47 7.49 3.63 -16.56
CA ALA A 47 8.46 4.27 -17.44
C ALA A 47 7.83 4.53 -18.82
N LYS A 48 8.34 5.54 -19.51
CA LYS A 48 7.90 5.91 -20.86
C LYS A 48 8.45 4.96 -21.91
#